data_AF-A0A368FQ87-F1
#
_entry.id   AF-A0A368FQ87-F1
#
_cell.length_a   1.000
_cell.length_b   1.000
_cell.length_c   1.000
_cell.angle_alpha   90.00
_cell.angle_beta   90.00
_cell.angle_gamma   90.00
#
_symmetry.space_group_name_H-M   'P 1'
#
loop_
_entity.id
_entity.type
_entity.pdbx_description
1 polymer ?
#
loop_
_entity_poly.entity_id
_entity_poly.type
_entity_poly.pdbx_seq_one_letter_code
_entity_poly.pdbx_strand_id
1 'polypeptide(L)'
;MEEQCAKSVILPGEVLVSLFCSLYPLGPAVPIKFLRAAIVFCHDHDWHHAKSKLEQDLMQEPPDSTDTYRDQIIFAETFNLQNMLTVCVQRAEGSCNTFANELIKRDDFKLISAPTRDLILDRVCSGWGLEPKHVNRLATREPTSFRERQVGLARGGPRAFEDERKAGTLAEMASEYYFGPVGEVCVVDS
;
A
#
# COMPACT_ATOMS: atom_id res chain seq x y z
N MET A 1 25.95 4.33 5.77
CA MET A 1 25.79 5.80 5.94
C MET A 1 26.47 6.60 4.81
N GLU A 2 27.74 6.33 4.51
CA GLU A 2 28.57 7.12 3.58
C GLU A 2 27.97 7.31 2.18
N GLU A 3 27.34 6.27 1.61
CA GLU A 3 26.71 6.36 0.29
C GLU A 3 25.52 7.35 0.26
N GLN A 4 24.75 7.42 1.35
CA GLN A 4 23.62 8.36 1.47
C GLN A 4 24.11 9.79 1.70
N CYS A 5 25.22 9.95 2.43
CA CYS A 5 25.90 11.24 2.59
C CYS A 5 26.51 11.72 1.27
N ALA A 6 27.07 10.81 0.45
CA ALA A 6 27.63 11.15 -0.85
C ALA A 6 26.54 11.58 -1.85
N LYS A 7 25.39 10.91 -1.86
CA LYS A 7 24.23 11.27 -2.70
C LYS A 7 23.70 12.67 -2.41
N SER A 8 23.82 13.14 -1.16
CA SER A 8 23.32 14.44 -0.73
C SER A 8 24.40 15.51 -0.56
N VAL A 9 25.68 15.18 -0.81
CA VAL A 9 26.86 16.04 -0.65
C VAL A 9 26.96 16.57 0.79
N ILE A 10 26.88 15.67 1.77
CA ILE A 10 26.84 15.99 3.20
C ILE A 10 28.01 15.32 3.90
N LEU A 11 28.59 16.00 4.90
CA LEU A 11 29.62 15.44 5.75
C LEU A 11 29.00 14.51 6.81
N PRO A 12 29.46 13.25 6.96
CA PRO A 12 28.94 12.33 7.98
C PRO A 12 28.94 12.90 9.41
N GLY A 13 29.95 13.71 9.74
CA GLY A 13 30.05 14.37 11.05
C GLY A 13 28.89 15.32 11.34
N GLU A 14 28.39 16.06 10.35
CA GLU A 14 27.26 16.98 10.51
C GLU A 14 25.95 16.22 10.77
N VAL A 15 25.77 15.07 10.10
CA VAL A 15 24.61 14.19 10.32
C VAL A 15 24.60 13.68 11.76
N LEU A 16 25.75 13.24 12.28
CA LEU A 16 25.87 12.75 13.65
C LEU A 16 25.61 13.85 14.67
N VAL A 17 26.19 15.04 14.49
CA VAL A 17 25.93 16.18 15.38
C VAL A 17 24.44 16.52 15.38
N SER A 18 23.80 16.60 14.21
CA SER A 18 22.37 16.89 14.13
C SER A 18 21.52 15.80 14.79
N LEU A 19 21.89 14.53 14.61
CA LEU A 19 21.20 13.40 15.22
C LEU A 19 21.32 13.46 16.75
N PHE A 20 22.53 13.64 17.28
CA PHE A 20 22.76 13.73 18.72
C PHE A 20 22.06 14.93 19.34
N CYS A 21 22.10 16.09 18.67
CA CYS A 21 21.33 17.26 19.10
C CYS A 21 19.84 16.95 19.20
N SER A 22 19.27 16.21 18.23
CA SER A 22 17.84 15.86 18.21
C SER A 22 17.38 14.87 19.30
N LEU A 23 18.33 14.18 19.95
CA LEU A 23 18.05 13.28 21.07
C LEU A 23 17.85 14.04 22.39
N TYR A 24 18.33 15.28 22.47
CA TYR A 24 18.08 16.11 23.64
C TYR A 24 16.62 16.62 23.64
N PRO A 25 15.95 16.74 24.81
CA PRO A 25 14.53 17.10 24.89
C PRO A 25 14.14 18.45 24.26
N LEU A 26 15.09 19.37 24.14
CA LEU A 26 14.94 20.69 23.49
C LEU A 26 15.78 20.81 22.21
N GLY A 27 16.25 19.68 21.69
CA GLY A 27 17.05 19.61 20.50
C GLY A 27 16.29 20.01 19.24
N PRO A 28 16.94 20.67 18.27
CA PRO A 28 16.33 20.91 16.97
C PRO A 28 16.03 19.57 16.27
N ALA A 29 14.97 19.54 15.46
CA ALA A 29 14.66 18.41 14.61
C ALA A 29 15.76 18.19 13.56
N VAL A 30 15.96 16.94 13.15
CA VAL A 30 16.95 16.60 12.12
C VAL A 30 16.47 17.12 10.77
N PRO A 31 17.27 17.93 10.05
CA PRO A 31 16.95 18.37 8.69
C PRO A 31 16.67 17.20 7.75
N ILE A 32 15.69 17.36 6.85
CA ILE A 32 15.23 16.33 5.92
C ILE A 32 16.39 15.72 5.11
N LYS A 33 17.35 16.55 4.70
CA LYS A 33 18.56 16.13 3.96
C LYS A 33 19.42 15.11 4.71
N PHE A 34 19.39 15.14 6.05
CA PHE A 34 20.17 14.27 6.92
C PHE A 34 19.39 13.01 7.33
N LEU A 35 18.06 12.99 7.21
CA LEU A 35 17.20 11.92 7.73
C LEU A 35 17.57 10.54 7.17
N ARG A 36 17.76 10.40 5.85
CA ARG A 36 18.13 9.11 5.25
C ARG A 36 19.46 8.59 5.80
N ALA A 37 20.49 9.43 5.87
CA ALA A 37 21.78 9.04 6.41
C ALA A 37 21.71 8.71 7.91
N ALA A 38 20.93 9.47 8.68
CA ALA A 38 20.69 9.23 10.10
C ALA A 38 19.93 7.92 10.35
N ILE A 39 18.95 7.57 9.51
CA ILE A 39 18.22 6.29 9.58
C ILE A 39 19.18 5.11 9.36
N VAL A 40 20.09 5.20 8.38
CA VAL A 40 21.09 4.14 8.15
C VAL A 40 21.97 3.97 9.39
N PHE A 41 22.43 5.05 10.00
CA PHE A 41 23.21 4.98 11.23
C PHE A 41 22.43 4.35 12.39
N CYS A 42 21.19 4.80 12.61
CA CYS A 42 20.33 4.23 13.64
C CYS A 42 20.04 2.74 13.40
N HIS A 43 19.98 2.31 12.13
CA HIS A 43 19.85 0.90 11.77
C HIS A 43 21.10 0.11 12.12
N ASP A 44 22.29 0.60 11.74
CA ASP A 44 23.57 -0.07 11.99
C ASP A 44 23.89 -0.22 13.49
N HIS A 45 23.29 0.62 14.34
CA HIS A 45 23.47 0.62 15.80
C HIS A 45 22.24 0.13 16.60
N ASP A 46 21.23 -0.45 15.94
CA ASP A 46 20.02 -0.99 16.59
C ASP A 46 19.20 0.03 17.42
N TRP A 47 19.20 1.31 17.02
CA TRP A 47 18.44 2.38 17.69
C TRP A 47 16.99 2.45 17.20
N HIS A 48 16.21 1.44 17.55
CA HIS A 48 14.83 1.24 17.10
C HIS A 48 13.91 2.45 17.32
N HIS A 49 13.98 3.09 18.50
CA HIS A 49 13.15 4.25 18.81
C HIS A 49 13.52 5.49 18.00
N ALA A 50 14.82 5.79 17.89
CA ALA A 50 15.30 6.93 17.10
C ALA A 50 14.99 6.71 15.61
N LYS A 51 15.20 5.48 15.12
CA LYS A 51 14.85 5.06 13.76
C LYS A 51 13.36 5.30 13.46
N SER A 52 12.47 4.83 14.34
CA SER A 52 11.02 5.02 14.17
C SER A 52 10.59 6.50 14.16
N LYS A 53 11.24 7.34 14.99
CA LYS A 53 11.01 8.78 15.00
C LYS A 53 11.45 9.44 13.69
N LEU A 54 12.65 9.13 13.21
CA LEU A 54 13.19 9.67 11.97
C LEU A 54 12.41 9.20 10.74
N GLU A 55 11.88 7.96 10.76
CA GLU A 55 10.94 7.47 9.73
C GLU A 55 9.70 8.37 9.65
N GLN A 56 9.07 8.69 10.80
CA GLN A 56 7.90 9.57 10.83
C GLN A 56 8.22 10.98 10.31
N ASP A 57 9.37 11.52 10.68
CA ASP A 57 9.82 12.84 10.19
C ASP A 57 10.05 12.83 8.68
N LEU A 58 10.65 11.76 8.12
CA LEU A 58 10.88 11.60 6.68
C LEU A 58 9.57 11.50 5.91
N MET A 59 8.53 10.97 6.55
CA MET A 59 7.23 10.74 5.94
C MET A 59 6.30 11.93 6.03
N GLN A 60 6.65 13.04 6.68
CA GLN A 60 5.79 14.23 6.72
C GLN A 60 5.51 14.79 5.32
N GLU A 61 6.49 14.74 4.42
CA GLU A 61 6.35 15.23 3.05
C GLU A 61 6.02 14.06 2.10
N PRO A 62 4.97 14.19 1.26
CA PRO A 62 4.71 13.22 0.20
C PRO A 62 5.80 13.30 -0.88
N PRO A 63 6.07 12.20 -1.59
CA PRO A 63 7.01 12.20 -2.71
C PRO A 63 6.45 13.03 -3.88
N ASP A 64 7.32 13.81 -4.52
CA ASP A 64 6.95 14.70 -5.63
C ASP A 64 6.96 14.00 -6.99
N SER A 65 7.60 12.83 -7.10
CA SER A 65 7.79 12.13 -8.38
C SER A 65 7.72 10.61 -8.25
N THR A 66 7.42 9.94 -9.37
CA THR A 66 7.41 8.47 -9.47
C THR A 66 8.76 7.85 -9.07
N ASP A 67 9.88 8.51 -9.43
CA ASP A 67 11.23 8.03 -9.09
C ASP A 67 11.52 8.18 -7.59
N THR A 68 11.14 9.30 -6.98
CA THR A 68 11.33 9.51 -5.53
C THR A 68 10.47 8.56 -4.70
N TYR A 69 9.25 8.25 -5.16
CA TYR A 69 8.37 7.25 -4.54
C TYR A 69 8.98 5.85 -4.61
N ARG A 70 9.51 5.45 -5.77
CA ARG A 70 10.23 4.18 -5.93
C ARG A 70 11.43 4.09 -4.99
N ASP A 71 12.28 5.12 -4.98
CA ASP A 71 13.48 5.15 -4.13
C ASP A 71 13.13 5.10 -2.64
N GLN A 72 12.00 5.68 -2.25
CA GLN A 72 11.46 5.57 -0.89
C GLN A 72 11.09 4.12 -0.55
N ILE A 73 10.41 3.40 -1.44
CA ILE A 73 10.05 1.99 -1.22
C ILE A 73 11.31 1.12 -1.11
N ILE A 74 12.24 1.25 -2.06
CA ILE A 74 13.49 0.46 -2.07
C ILE A 74 14.30 0.74 -0.80
N PHE A 75 14.40 2.01 -0.38
CA PHE A 75 15.07 2.38 0.86
C PHE A 75 14.38 1.74 2.08
N ALA A 76 13.05 1.77 2.12
CA ALA A 76 12.29 1.18 3.20
C ALA A 76 12.45 -0.35 3.29
N GLU A 77 12.52 -1.05 2.15
CA GLU A 77 12.82 -2.49 2.13
C GLU A 77 14.23 -2.78 2.61
N THR A 78 15.22 -2.03 2.12
CA THR A 78 16.65 -2.25 2.42
C THR A 78 16.95 -2.12 3.91
N PHE A 79 16.32 -1.16 4.59
CA PHE A 79 16.53 -0.90 6.02
C PHE A 79 15.39 -1.42 6.91
N ASN A 80 14.51 -2.28 6.37
CA ASN A 80 13.37 -2.86 7.08
C ASN A 80 12.55 -1.82 7.87
N LEU A 81 12.13 -0.74 7.18
CA LEU A 81 11.35 0.38 7.71
C LEU A 81 9.85 0.07 7.55
N GLN A 82 9.29 -0.72 8.46
CA GLN A 82 7.90 -1.21 8.33
C GLN A 82 6.86 -0.09 8.32
N ASN A 83 7.05 0.97 9.12
CA ASN A 83 6.13 2.11 9.13
C ASN A 83 6.12 2.83 7.79
N MET A 84 7.31 3.03 7.22
CA MET A 84 7.48 3.66 5.93
C MET A 84 6.89 2.84 4.79
N LEU A 85 7.11 1.51 4.77
CA LEU A 85 6.47 0.62 3.79
C LEU A 85 4.95 0.68 3.88
N THR A 86 4.39 0.58 5.10
CA THR A 86 2.94 0.61 5.32
C THR A 86 2.33 1.90 4.78
N VAL A 87 2.94 3.05 5.04
CA VAL A 87 2.42 4.32 4.55
C VAL A 87 2.67 4.51 3.06
N CYS A 88 3.80 4.07 2.50
CA CYS A 88 4.02 4.08 1.05
C CYS A 88 2.94 3.27 0.33
N VAL A 89 2.58 2.10 0.88
CA VAL A 89 1.50 1.24 0.37
C VAL A 89 0.14 1.92 0.50
N GLN A 90 -0.17 2.56 1.64
CA GLN A 90 -1.41 3.34 1.80
C GLN A 90 -1.49 4.54 0.85
N ARG A 91 -0.36 5.23 0.63
CA ARG A 91 -0.26 6.35 -0.32
C ARG A 91 -0.49 5.92 -1.76
N ALA A 92 -0.21 4.67 -2.11
CA ALA A 92 -0.50 4.12 -3.44
C ALA A 92 -2.00 4.18 -3.77
N GLU A 93 -2.88 4.10 -2.76
CA GLU A 93 -4.33 4.21 -2.96
C GLU A 93 -4.80 5.67 -3.05
N GLY A 94 -4.14 6.55 -2.30
CA GLY A 94 -4.50 7.96 -2.17
C GLY A 94 -3.59 8.89 -2.99
N SER A 95 -2.79 9.68 -2.28
CA SER A 95 -2.05 10.82 -2.85
C SER A 95 -1.02 10.45 -3.92
N CYS A 96 -0.54 9.21 -3.94
CA CYS A 96 0.48 8.74 -4.88
C CYS A 96 -0.09 7.74 -5.90
N ASN A 97 -1.40 7.69 -6.11
CA ASN A 97 -2.05 6.72 -6.99
C ASN A 97 -1.59 6.84 -8.46
N THR A 98 -1.40 8.06 -8.96
CA THR A 98 -0.82 8.28 -10.30
C THR A 98 0.59 7.70 -10.41
N PHE A 99 1.44 7.96 -9.41
CA PHE A 99 2.81 7.47 -9.36
C PHE A 99 2.87 5.93 -9.23
N ALA A 100 1.99 5.34 -8.42
CA ALA A 100 1.90 3.90 -8.28
C ALA A 100 1.50 3.22 -9.60
N ASN A 101 0.50 3.78 -10.31
CA ASN A 101 0.08 3.27 -11.63
C ASN A 101 1.16 3.42 -12.71
N GLU A 102 1.94 4.50 -12.68
CA GLU A 102 3.08 4.66 -13.57
C GLU A 102 4.20 3.66 -13.23
N LEU A 103 4.48 3.46 -11.95
CA LEU A 103 5.51 2.55 -11.48
C LEU A 103 5.21 1.11 -11.90
N ILE A 104 3.96 0.65 -11.79
CA ILE A 104 3.52 -0.69 -12.21
C ILE A 104 3.80 -0.97 -13.70
N LYS A 105 3.73 0.07 -14.55
CA LYS A 105 3.99 -0.06 -15.99
C LYS A 105 5.48 -0.10 -16.35
N ARG A 106 6.35 0.31 -15.43
CA ARG A 106 7.81 0.35 -15.65
C ARG A 106 8.45 -0.99 -15.30
N ASP A 107 9.51 -1.34 -16.02
CA ASP A 107 10.33 -2.52 -15.71
C ASP A 107 11.01 -2.42 -14.33
N ASP A 108 11.25 -1.19 -13.87
CA ASP A 108 11.84 -0.87 -12.57
C ASP A 108 11.03 -1.39 -11.37
N PHE A 109 9.75 -1.69 -11.56
CA PHE A 109 8.93 -2.31 -10.52
C PHE A 109 9.50 -3.67 -10.09
N LYS A 110 10.27 -4.35 -10.95
CA LYS A 110 10.93 -5.62 -10.63
C LYS A 110 12.04 -5.50 -9.58
N LEU A 111 12.50 -4.30 -9.28
CA LEU A 111 13.54 -4.06 -8.26
C LEU A 111 12.98 -4.05 -6.83
N ILE A 112 11.66 -3.89 -6.68
CA ILE A 112 10.96 -4.00 -5.40
C ILE A 112 10.70 -5.47 -5.11
N SER A 113 10.76 -5.87 -3.84
CA SER A 113 10.51 -7.25 -3.46
C SER A 113 9.08 -7.71 -3.85
N ALA A 114 8.95 -9.00 -4.21
CA ALA A 114 7.66 -9.61 -4.55
C ALA A 114 6.53 -9.31 -3.54
N PRO A 115 6.71 -9.49 -2.21
CA PRO A 115 5.62 -9.26 -1.26
C PRO A 115 5.15 -7.81 -1.25
N THR A 116 6.06 -6.83 -1.35
CA THR A 116 5.68 -5.42 -1.37
C THR A 116 4.98 -5.04 -2.67
N ARG A 117 5.38 -5.63 -3.81
CA ARG A 117 4.68 -5.44 -5.08
C ARG A 117 3.25 -5.96 -5.03
N ASP A 118 3.07 -7.14 -4.44
CA ASP A 118 1.73 -7.74 -4.29
C ASP A 118 0.84 -6.85 -3.41
N LEU A 119 1.39 -6.29 -2.32
CA LEU A 119 0.68 -5.32 -1.49
C LEU A 119 0.32 -4.04 -2.24
N ILE A 120 1.24 -3.48 -3.04
CA ILE A 120 0.94 -2.27 -3.84
C ILE A 120 -0.13 -2.58 -4.89
N LEU A 121 -0.03 -3.70 -5.59
CA LEU A 121 -1.00 -4.13 -6.60
C LEU A 121 -2.37 -4.37 -5.99
N ASP A 122 -2.44 -5.09 -4.88
CA ASP A 122 -3.68 -5.33 -4.14
C ASP A 122 -4.35 -4.00 -3.82
N ARG A 123 -3.59 -3.07 -3.25
CA ARG A 123 -4.09 -1.76 -2.82
C ARG A 123 -4.58 -0.90 -3.98
N VAL A 124 -3.81 -0.79 -5.06
CA VAL A 124 -4.20 -0.05 -6.27
C VAL A 124 -5.44 -0.67 -6.93
N CYS A 125 -5.56 -2.01 -6.95
CA CYS A 125 -6.70 -2.71 -7.55
C CYS A 125 -7.95 -2.69 -6.67
N SER A 126 -7.78 -2.67 -5.34
CA SER A 126 -8.88 -2.85 -4.39
C SER A 126 -9.83 -1.66 -4.33
N GLY A 127 -9.35 -0.46 -4.65
CA GLY A 127 -10.20 0.74 -4.74
C GLY A 127 -10.80 1.20 -3.40
N TRP A 128 -10.30 0.70 -2.27
CA TRP A 128 -10.70 1.13 -0.92
C TRP A 128 -10.13 2.51 -0.52
N GLY A 129 -9.27 3.09 -1.37
CA GLY A 129 -8.67 4.41 -1.17
C GLY A 129 -9.72 5.50 -0.96
N LEU A 130 -9.51 6.31 0.07
CA LEU A 130 -10.38 7.42 0.47
C LEU A 130 -10.22 8.68 -0.43
N GLU A 131 -9.54 8.59 -1.57
CA GLU A 131 -9.27 9.79 -2.35
C GLU A 131 -10.55 10.34 -3.01
N PRO A 132 -10.87 11.63 -2.84
CA PRO A 132 -12.14 12.20 -3.32
C PRO A 132 -12.30 12.22 -4.84
N LYS A 133 -11.22 12.11 -5.60
CA LYS A 133 -11.24 12.30 -7.06
C LYS A 133 -11.89 11.16 -7.83
N HIS A 134 -11.90 9.97 -7.25
CA HIS A 134 -12.61 8.81 -7.79
C HIS A 134 -13.26 8.09 -6.62
N VAL A 135 -14.16 8.82 -5.95
CA VAL A 135 -15.11 8.36 -4.95
C VAL A 135 -15.26 6.84 -5.04
N ASN A 136 -14.55 6.15 -4.15
CA ASN A 136 -14.57 4.72 -3.85
C ASN A 136 -15.56 3.99 -4.76
N ARG A 137 -15.11 3.22 -5.76
CA ARG A 137 -15.98 2.64 -6.81
C ARG A 137 -17.18 1.86 -6.24
N LEU A 138 -17.06 1.39 -5.00
CA LEU A 138 -18.14 0.80 -4.21
C LEU A 138 -19.11 1.84 -3.60
N ALA A 139 -18.62 2.99 -3.14
CA ALA A 139 -19.41 4.10 -2.63
C ALA A 139 -20.13 4.91 -3.73
N THR A 140 -19.57 4.99 -4.94
CA THR A 140 -20.21 5.65 -6.09
C THR A 140 -21.34 4.85 -6.72
N ARG A 141 -21.42 3.53 -6.44
CA ARG A 141 -22.32 2.61 -7.14
C ARG A 141 -22.21 2.70 -8.67
N GLU A 142 -21.09 3.20 -9.19
CA GLU A 142 -20.85 3.24 -10.63
C GLU A 142 -20.51 1.82 -11.08
N PRO A 143 -21.35 1.18 -11.93
CA PRO A 143 -21.09 -0.17 -12.37
C PRO A 143 -19.78 -0.18 -13.16
N THR A 144 -18.88 -1.10 -12.79
CA THR A 144 -17.67 -1.37 -13.58
C THR A 144 -18.07 -1.66 -15.02
N SER A 145 -17.40 -1.06 -16.01
CA SER A 145 -17.67 -1.24 -17.44
C SER A 145 -17.44 -2.68 -17.96
N PHE A 146 -17.03 -3.61 -17.09
CA PHE A 146 -17.25 -5.04 -17.28
C PHE A 146 -18.76 -5.34 -17.22
N ARG A 147 -19.41 -5.12 -18.35
CA ARG A 147 -20.88 -5.11 -18.51
C ARG A 147 -21.55 -6.47 -18.54
N GLU A 148 -20.83 -7.56 -18.31
CA GLU A 148 -21.45 -8.88 -18.14
C GLU A 148 -20.84 -9.61 -16.93
N ARG A 149 -21.45 -9.43 -15.76
CA ARG A 149 -21.43 -10.49 -14.75
C ARG A 149 -22.67 -11.35 -14.99
N GLN A 150 -22.52 -12.39 -15.79
CA GLN A 150 -23.50 -13.47 -15.78
C GLN A 150 -23.37 -14.19 -14.45
N VAL A 151 -24.25 -13.88 -13.49
CA VAL A 151 -24.48 -14.75 -12.32
C VAL A 151 -25.38 -15.89 -12.80
N GLY A 152 -24.80 -16.77 -13.62
CA GLY A 152 -25.46 -18.01 -14.01
C GLY A 152 -25.16 -19.12 -13.01
N LEU A 153 -26.11 -20.05 -12.83
CA LEU A 153 -25.92 -21.29 -12.07
C LEU A 153 -24.68 -22.09 -12.50
N ALA A 154 -24.17 -21.85 -13.72
CA ALA A 154 -23.04 -22.57 -14.30
C ALA A 154 -21.65 -21.94 -14.08
N ARG A 155 -21.55 -20.63 -13.76
CA ARG A 155 -20.26 -19.91 -13.88
C ARG A 155 -19.97 -18.81 -12.85
N GLY A 156 -20.75 -18.72 -11.77
CA GLY A 156 -20.46 -17.80 -10.66
C GLY A 156 -20.32 -18.52 -9.32
N GLY A 157 -19.09 -18.70 -8.84
CA GLY A 157 -18.80 -19.27 -7.52
C GLY A 157 -17.72 -20.35 -7.55
N PRO A 158 -17.05 -20.64 -6.42
CA PRO A 158 -16.20 -21.83 -6.29
C PRO A 158 -16.98 -23.05 -6.76
N ARG A 159 -16.37 -23.93 -7.58
CA ARG A 159 -17.03 -25.17 -8.01
C ARG A 159 -17.41 -25.94 -6.74
N ALA A 160 -18.70 -26.18 -6.55
CA ALA A 160 -19.19 -27.02 -5.47
C ALA A 160 -18.43 -28.36 -5.52
N PHE A 161 -17.65 -28.63 -4.47
CA PHE A 161 -17.04 -29.93 -4.27
C PHE A 161 -18.18 -30.89 -3.93
N GLU A 162 -18.27 -32.05 -4.60
CA GLU A 162 -19.39 -33.00 -4.42
C GLU A 162 -19.58 -33.46 -2.96
N ASP A 163 -18.55 -33.33 -2.12
CA ASP A 163 -18.62 -33.65 -0.69
C ASP A 163 -19.33 -32.61 0.19
N GLU A 164 -19.62 -31.40 -0.30
CA GLU A 164 -20.38 -30.39 0.48
C GLU A 164 -21.88 -30.68 0.57
N ARG A 165 -22.43 -31.57 -0.25
CA ARG A 165 -23.84 -32.01 -0.10
C ARG A 165 -24.13 -32.66 1.25
N LYS A 166 -23.10 -33.11 1.98
CA LYS A 166 -23.24 -33.64 3.35
C LYS A 166 -23.07 -32.56 4.43
N ALA A 167 -22.59 -31.38 4.06
CA ALA A 167 -22.38 -30.24 4.94
C ALA A 167 -23.41 -29.12 4.66
N GLY A 168 -24.65 -29.51 4.35
CA GLY A 168 -25.78 -28.59 4.22
C GLY A 168 -25.97 -27.78 5.50
N THR A 169 -25.33 -26.62 5.57
CA THR A 169 -25.69 -25.56 6.51
C THR A 169 -27.16 -25.22 6.30
N LEU A 170 -27.87 -25.03 7.42
CA LEU A 170 -29.31 -24.80 7.59
C LEU A 170 -30.00 -23.76 6.66
N ALA A 171 -29.27 -23.12 5.76
CA ALA A 171 -29.75 -22.11 4.83
C ALA A 171 -30.57 -22.67 3.65
N GLU A 172 -30.43 -23.94 3.29
CA GLU A 172 -31.18 -24.51 2.14
C GLU A 172 -32.65 -24.79 2.46
N MET A 173 -33.02 -25.04 3.71
CA MET A 173 -34.35 -25.63 4.03
C MET A 173 -35.54 -24.65 3.98
N ALA A 174 -35.33 -23.35 3.80
CA ALA A 174 -36.44 -22.38 3.81
C ALA A 174 -36.46 -21.38 2.65
N SER A 175 -35.42 -21.34 1.80
CA SER A 175 -35.31 -20.32 0.75
C SER A 175 -36.41 -20.46 -0.31
N GLU A 176 -36.69 -21.66 -0.79
CA GLU A 176 -37.71 -21.88 -1.84
C GLU A 176 -39.13 -21.49 -1.40
N TYR A 177 -39.47 -21.66 -0.12
CA TYR A 177 -40.80 -21.32 0.40
C TYR A 177 -41.06 -19.81 0.42
N TYR A 178 -40.02 -19.00 0.68
CA TYR A 178 -40.15 -17.54 0.77
C TYR A 178 -39.78 -16.80 -0.53
N PHE A 179 -38.85 -17.35 -1.33
CA PHE A 179 -38.30 -16.67 -2.51
C PHE A 179 -38.68 -17.31 -3.85
N GLY A 180 -39.33 -18.49 -3.83
CA GLY A 180 -39.69 -19.23 -5.04
C GLY A 180 -38.49 -19.94 -5.69
N PRO A 181 -38.70 -20.62 -6.84
CA PRO A 181 -37.64 -21.32 -7.55
C PRO A 181 -36.60 -20.34 -8.12
N VAL A 182 -35.32 -20.74 -8.08
CA VAL A 182 -34.20 -19.91 -8.56
C VAL A 182 -34.35 -19.64 -10.07
N GLY A 183 -34.64 -18.40 -10.44
CA GLY A 183 -34.72 -17.92 -11.81
C GLY A 183 -33.54 -17.00 -12.17
N GLU A 184 -33.17 -16.97 -13.45
CA GLU A 184 -32.16 -16.02 -13.95
C GLU A 184 -32.73 -14.60 -13.91
N VAL A 185 -32.08 -13.72 -13.15
CA VAL A 185 -32.46 -12.31 -13.08
C VAL A 185 -31.63 -11.54 -14.11
N CYS A 186 -32.25 -11.24 -15.25
CA CYS A 186 -31.72 -10.29 -16.21
C CYS A 186 -32.13 -8.88 -15.77
N VAL A 187 -31.20 -8.12 -15.20
CA VAL A 187 -31.41 -6.69 -14.92
C VAL A 187 -31.28 -5.95 -16.25
N VAL A 188 -32.40 -5.48 -16.80
CA VAL A 188 -32.42 -4.63 -18.01
C VAL A 188 -32.58 -3.18 -17.56
N ASP A 189 -31.65 -2.31 -17.99
CA ASP A 189 -31.68 -0.88 -17.69
C ASP A 189 -33.00 -0.25 -18.16
N SER A 190 -33.71 0.43 -17.26
CA SER A 190 -34.89 1.27 -17.57
C SER A 190 -34.51 2.73 -17.77
#